data_AF-A0A7C7H0K0-F1
#
_entry.id   AF-A0A7C7H0K0-F1
#
_cell.length_a   1.000
_cell.length_b   1.000
_cell.length_c   1.000
_cell.angle_alpha   90.00
_cell.angle_beta   90.00
_cell.angle_gamma   90.00
#
_symmetry.space_group_name_H-M   'P 1'
#
loop_
_entity.id
_entity.type
_entity.pdbx_description
1 polymer ?
#
loop_
_entity_poly.entity_id
_entity_poly.type
_entity_poly.pdbx_seq_one_letter_code
_entity_poly.pdbx_strand_id
1 'polypeptide(L)'
;LKDGSVTEYAFTPNSVGLQTADAGTLAATSADDSAATVRSVLGGTSGPARDVVLLNAAAALAVGGAAESLSDGVVQASESIDSGAASRVLAGLAELSQTLE
;
A
#
# COMPACT_ATOMS: atom_id res chain seq x y z
N LEU A 1 -5.11 9.33 17.50
CA LEU A 1 -6.04 10.44 17.76
C LEU A 1 -7.30 10.19 16.95
N LYS A 2 -8.45 10.00 17.60
CA LYS A 2 -9.77 9.90 16.98
C LYS A 2 -10.77 10.50 17.96
N ASP A 3 -11.68 11.35 17.46
CA ASP A 3 -12.69 12.03 18.28
C ASP A 3 -12.12 12.78 19.51
N GLY A 4 -10.96 13.43 19.32
CA GLY A 4 -10.25 14.16 20.39
C GLY A 4 -9.53 13.29 21.41
N SER A 5 -9.59 11.95 21.29
CA SER A 5 -8.93 11.01 22.19
C SER A 5 -7.70 10.36 21.54
N VAL A 6 -6.62 10.19 22.31
CA VAL A 6 -5.44 9.43 21.90
C VAL A 6 -5.52 8.05 22.54
N THR A 7 -5.44 7.02 21.70
CA THR A 7 -5.33 5.63 22.12
C THR A 7 -4.08 5.04 21.48
N GLU A 8 -3.28 4.36 22.30
CA GLU A 8 -2.10 3.63 21.86
C GLU A 8 -2.42 2.14 21.79
N TYR A 9 -1.96 1.49 20.74
CA TYR A 9 -2.08 0.05 20.56
C TYR A 9 -0.94 -0.43 19.66
N ALA A 10 -0.63 -1.72 19.77
CA ALA A 10 0.33 -2.39 18.90
C ALA A 10 -0.41 -3.43 18.06
N PHE A 11 0.09 -3.68 16.86
CA PHE A 11 -0.42 -4.71 15.96
C PHE A 11 0.73 -5.37 15.21
N THR A 12 0.46 -6.52 14.63
CA THR A 12 1.41 -7.26 13.77
C THR A 12 0.82 -7.45 12.38
N PRO A 13 1.62 -7.69 11.33
CA PRO A 13 1.09 -8.01 10.01
C PRO A 13 0.05 -9.15 10.04
N ASN A 14 0.31 -10.17 10.86
CA ASN A 14 -0.59 -11.32 11.04
C ASN A 14 -1.97 -10.95 11.57
N SER A 15 -2.11 -9.87 12.36
CA SER A 15 -3.40 -9.41 12.88
C SER A 15 -4.38 -8.93 11.80
N VAL A 16 -3.87 -8.62 10.61
CA VAL A 16 -4.64 -8.18 9.43
C VAL A 16 -4.49 -9.14 8.24
N GLY A 17 -4.06 -10.38 8.50
CA GLY A 17 -3.96 -11.42 7.48
C GLY A 17 -2.70 -11.38 6.60
N LEU A 18 -1.74 -10.51 6.90
CA LEU A 18 -0.48 -10.40 6.17
C LEU A 18 0.65 -11.21 6.83
N GLN A 19 1.72 -11.49 6.09
CA GLN A 19 2.87 -12.21 6.63
C GLN A 19 3.96 -11.26 7.11
N THR A 20 4.68 -11.67 8.16
CA THR A 20 5.90 -10.99 8.56
C THR A 20 7.03 -11.40 7.62
N ALA A 21 7.87 -10.45 7.22
CA ALA A 21 9.03 -10.68 6.37
C ALA A 21 10.29 -10.01 6.95
N ASP A 22 11.45 -10.49 6.53
CA ASP A 22 12.72 -9.87 6.89
C ASP A 22 12.88 -8.52 6.19
N ALA A 23 13.32 -7.49 6.92
CA ALA A 23 13.43 -6.13 6.40
C ALA A 23 14.41 -6.02 5.22
N GLY A 24 15.44 -6.87 5.16
CA GLY A 24 16.39 -6.93 4.05
C GLY A 24 15.75 -7.33 2.73
N THR A 25 14.59 -8.01 2.75
CA THR A 25 13.86 -8.39 1.52
C THR A 25 13.18 -7.22 0.83
N LEU A 26 13.11 -6.05 1.47
CA LEU A 26 12.49 -4.84 0.93
C LEU A 26 13.52 -3.82 0.41
N ALA A 27 14.81 -4.09 0.60
CA ALA A 27 15.87 -3.17 0.23
C ALA A 27 16.04 -3.12 -1.30
N ALA A 28 15.83 -1.95 -1.89
CA ALA A 28 16.19 -1.69 -3.28
C ALA A 28 17.65 -1.23 -3.37
N THR A 29 18.35 -1.67 -4.42
CA THR A 29 19.76 -1.36 -4.67
C THR A 29 19.96 -0.15 -5.58
N SER A 30 18.91 0.32 -6.25
CA SER A 30 18.91 1.50 -7.12
C SER A 30 17.50 2.09 -7.29
N ALA A 31 17.41 3.27 -7.91
CA ALA A 31 16.13 3.87 -8.27
C ALA A 31 15.34 3.01 -9.28
N ASP A 32 16.03 2.41 -10.27
CA ASP A 32 15.39 1.55 -11.27
C ASP A 32 14.85 0.26 -10.66
N ASP A 33 15.60 -0.33 -9.73
CA ASP A 33 15.20 -1.52 -8.96
C ASP A 33 13.97 -1.23 -8.07
N SER A 34 13.97 -0.08 -7.39
CA SER A 34 12.81 0.38 -6.61
C SER A 34 11.59 0.60 -7.51
N ALA A 35 11.76 1.26 -8.65
CA ALA A 35 10.68 1.51 -9.59
C ALA A 35 10.13 0.21 -10.21
N ALA A 36 10.99 -0.76 -10.50
CA ALA A 36 10.58 -2.09 -10.96
C ALA A 36 9.77 -2.82 -9.87
N THR A 37 10.22 -2.76 -8.62
CA THR A 37 9.50 -3.35 -7.47
C THR A 37 8.12 -2.73 -7.30
N VAL A 38 8.00 -1.39 -7.33
CA VAL A 38 6.72 -0.69 -7.23
C VAL A 38 5.79 -1.11 -8.37
N ARG A 39 6.27 -1.12 -9.62
CA ARG A 39 5.46 -1.56 -10.77
C ARG A 39 5.02 -3.01 -10.65
N SER A 40 5.87 -3.89 -10.11
CA SER A 40 5.53 -5.29 -9.86
C SER A 40 4.41 -5.44 -8.83
N VAL A 41 4.49 -4.71 -7.71
CA VAL A 41 3.44 -4.67 -6.69
C VAL A 41 2.12 -4.17 -7.26
N LEU A 42 2.14 -3.05 -7.99
CA LEU A 42 0.94 -2.48 -8.62
C LEU A 42 0.40 -3.34 -9.77
N GLY A 43 1.23 -4.23 -10.32
CA GLY A 43 0.84 -5.28 -11.27
C GLY A 43 0.24 -6.53 -10.61
N GLY A 44 0.13 -6.56 -9.28
CA GLY A 44 -0.49 -7.65 -8.54
C GLY A 44 0.47 -8.72 -8.02
N THR A 45 1.79 -8.60 -8.25
CA THR A 45 2.76 -9.59 -7.77
C THR A 45 2.69 -9.73 -6.24
N SER A 46 2.44 -10.95 -5.77
CA SER A 46 2.42 -11.26 -4.34
C SER A 46 3.82 -11.29 -3.73
N GLY A 47 3.93 -10.99 -2.44
CA GLY A 47 5.17 -11.09 -1.67
C GLY A 47 5.36 -9.95 -0.67
N PRO A 48 6.49 -9.94 0.07
CA PRO A 48 6.74 -8.98 1.15
C PRO A 48 6.56 -7.50 0.76
N ALA A 49 6.99 -7.12 -0.44
CA ALA A 49 6.83 -5.75 -0.94
C ALA A 49 5.35 -5.36 -1.08
N ARG A 50 4.51 -6.29 -1.58
CA ARG A 50 3.06 -6.06 -1.68
C ARG A 50 2.45 -5.97 -0.29
N ASP A 51 2.79 -6.86 0.62
CA ASP A 51 2.24 -6.88 1.98
C ASP A 51 2.51 -5.56 2.73
N VAL A 52 3.72 -5.01 2.63
CA VAL A 52 4.04 -3.70 3.22
C VAL A 52 3.25 -2.56 2.58
N VAL A 53 3.05 -2.58 1.26
CA VAL A 53 2.23 -1.58 0.57
C VAL A 53 0.78 -1.67 1.01
N LEU A 54 0.21 -2.88 1.08
CA LEU A 54 -1.16 -3.11 1.56
C LEU A 54 -1.36 -2.58 2.98
N LEU A 55 -0.42 -2.86 3.89
CA LEU A 55 -0.50 -2.42 5.28
C LEU A 55 -0.48 -0.89 5.41
N ASN A 56 0.42 -0.21 4.71
CA ASN A 56 0.52 1.25 4.75
C ASN A 56 -0.67 1.93 4.06
N ALA A 57 -1.13 1.38 2.94
CA ALA A 57 -2.32 1.86 2.25
C ALA A 57 -3.57 1.69 3.13
N ALA A 58 -3.71 0.55 3.81
CA ALA A 58 -4.81 0.32 4.74
C ALA A 58 -4.86 1.36 5.88
N ALA A 59 -3.70 1.70 6.45
CA ALA A 59 -3.61 2.75 7.46
C ALA A 59 -4.01 4.13 6.89
N ALA A 60 -3.57 4.46 5.68
CA ALA A 60 -3.95 5.70 5.01
C ALA A 60 -5.46 5.76 4.69
N LEU A 61 -6.05 4.66 4.22
CA LEU A 61 -7.49 4.54 3.96
C LEU A 61 -8.31 4.69 5.25
N ALA A 62 -7.87 4.09 6.35
CA ALA A 62 -8.54 4.18 7.63
C ALA A 62 -8.51 5.61 8.19
N VAL A 63 -7.36 6.28 8.13
CA VAL A 63 -7.23 7.69 8.56
C VAL A 63 -7.98 8.64 7.60
N GLY A 64 -8.03 8.32 6.31
CA GLY A 64 -8.80 9.04 5.31
C GLY A 64 -10.32 8.81 5.36
N GLY A 65 -10.79 7.92 6.23
CA GLY A 65 -12.22 7.60 6.39
C GLY A 65 -12.81 6.72 5.28
N ALA A 66 -11.97 6.14 4.41
CA ALA A 66 -12.40 5.21 3.36
C ALA A 66 -12.53 3.76 3.87
N ALA A 67 -11.82 3.43 4.96
CA ALA A 67 -11.91 2.12 5.61
C ALA A 67 -12.31 2.26 7.09
N GLU A 68 -13.10 1.32 7.60
CA GLU A 68 -13.57 1.31 8.98
C GLU A 68 -12.53 0.75 9.97
N SER A 69 -11.58 -0.05 9.45
CA SER A 69 -10.51 -0.68 10.22
C SER A 69 -9.28 -0.96 9.36
N LEU A 70 -8.16 -1.35 9.99
CA LEU A 70 -6.97 -1.78 9.25
C LEU A 70 -7.25 -3.03 8.38
N SER A 71 -7.99 -4.01 8.88
CA SER A 71 -8.32 -5.22 8.10
C SER A 71 -9.18 -4.91 6.88
N ASP A 72 -10.19 -4.05 7.04
CA ASP A 72 -11.01 -3.53 5.93
C ASP A 72 -10.13 -2.76 4.92
N GLY A 73 -9.24 -1.90 5.41
CA GLY A 73 -8.29 -1.19 4.56
C GLY A 73 -7.36 -2.11 3.76
N VAL A 74 -6.93 -3.25 4.32
CA VAL A 74 -6.11 -4.24 3.60
C VAL A 74 -6.92 -4.89 2.47
N VAL A 75 -8.19 -5.19 2.69
CA VAL A 75 -9.10 -5.73 1.66
C VAL A 75 -9.26 -4.73 0.53
N GLN A 76 -9.63 -3.48 0.84
CA GLN A 76 -9.81 -2.44 -0.17
C GLN A 76 -8.51 -2.12 -0.94
N ALA A 77 -7.36 -2.07 -0.25
CA ALA A 77 -6.07 -1.88 -0.89
C ALA A 77 -5.71 -3.04 -1.83
N SER A 78 -6.03 -4.27 -1.43
CA SER A 78 -5.84 -5.47 -2.27
C SER A 78 -6.71 -5.41 -3.51
N GLU A 79 -7.99 -5.08 -3.37
CA GLU A 79 -8.91 -4.91 -4.51
C GLU A 79 -8.44 -3.82 -5.49
N SER A 80 -7.90 -2.71 -4.98
CA SER A 80 -7.34 -1.62 -5.80
C SER A 80 -6.14 -2.07 -6.62
N ILE A 81 -5.26 -2.90 -6.05
CA ILE A 81 -4.12 -3.51 -6.77
C ILE A 81 -4.61 -4.57 -7.77
N ASP A 82 -5.42 -5.52 -7.31
CA ASP A 82 -5.82 -6.70 -8.11
C ASP A 82 -6.74 -6.32 -9.29
N SER A 83 -7.55 -5.27 -9.15
CA SER A 83 -8.34 -4.71 -10.25
C SER A 83 -7.54 -3.84 -11.23
N GLY A 84 -6.25 -3.58 -10.93
CA GLY A 84 -5.39 -2.67 -11.67
C GLY A 84 -5.78 -1.19 -11.53
N ALA A 85 -6.65 -0.82 -10.59
CA ALA A 85 -7.03 0.57 -10.37
C ALA A 85 -5.81 1.40 -9.94
N ALA A 86 -5.00 0.88 -9.03
CA ALA A 86 -3.80 1.56 -8.55
C ALA A 86 -2.76 1.81 -9.67
N SER A 87 -2.55 0.83 -10.56
CA SER A 87 -1.63 0.99 -11.70
C SER A 87 -2.14 1.99 -12.74
N ARG A 88 -3.45 2.03 -13.00
CA ARG A 88 -4.08 3.04 -13.86
C ARG A 88 -3.90 4.46 -13.30
N VAL A 89 -4.02 4.66 -11.99
CA VAL A 89 -3.78 5.97 -11.36
C VAL A 89 -2.33 6.41 -11.55
N LEU A 90 -1.36 5.52 -11.36
CA LEU A 90 0.05 5.85 -11.62
C LEU A 90 0.29 6.26 -13.07
N ALA A 91 -0.27 5.52 -14.03
CA ALA A 91 -0.15 5.85 -15.45
C ALA A 91 -0.78 7.21 -15.77
N GLY A 92 -2.00 7.48 -15.28
CA GLY A 92 -2.69 8.74 -15.48
C GLY A 92 -1.96 9.94 -14.85
N LEU A 93 -1.36 9.76 -13.67
CA LEU A 93 -0.54 10.81 -13.04
C LEU A 93 0.73 11.12 -13.86
N ALA A 94 1.38 10.10 -14.41
CA ALA A 94 2.56 10.29 -15.25
C ALA A 94 2.23 11.04 -16.54
N GLU A 95 1.13 10.68 -17.21
CA GLU A 95 0.64 11.36 -18.40
C GLU A 95 0.22 12.81 -18.09
N LEU A 96 -0.54 13.02 -17.02
CA LEU A 96 -0.98 14.35 -16.61
C LEU A 96 0.22 15.26 -16.32
N SER A 97 1.19 14.80 -15.53
CA SER A 97 2.34 15.63 -15.15
C SER A 97 3.25 16.02 -16.32
N GLN A 98 3.16 15.32 -17.46
CA GLN A 98 3.87 15.64 -18.70
C GLN A 98 3.09 16.56 -19.64
N THR A 99 1.79 16.74 -19.40
CA THR A 99 0.88 17.52 -20.23
C THR A 99 0.35 18.78 -19.54
N LEU A 100 0.64 18.96 -18.25
CA LEU A 100 0.41 20.21 -17.54
C LEU A 100 1.37 21.28 -18.07
N GLU A 101 0.81 22.34 -18.68
CA GLU A 101 1.52 23.58 -19.05
C GLU A 101 1.88 24.44 -17.83
#